data_AF-A0A162EWA6-F1
#
_entry.id   AF-A0A162EWA6-F1
#
_cell.length_a   1.000
_cell.length_b   1.000
_cell.length_c   1.000
_cell.angle_alpha   90.00
_cell.angle_beta   90.00
_cell.angle_gamma   90.00
#
_symmetry.space_group_name_H-M   'P 1'
#
loop_
_entity.id
_entity.type
_entity.pdbx_description
1 polymer ?
#
loop_
_entity_poly.entity_id
_entity_poly.type
_entity_poly.pdbx_seq_one_letter_code
_entity_poly.pdbx_strand_id
1 'polypeptide(L)'
;MTDMAVRPELISLKSAERQQVSELVAVKGGHCEGCGGKDFEVGHALYLGFLFLNEDDDAFMVALTCRNPACPRRRTGIVLAAKEFLTDYQSISDIGAIASHARAAQASATWGGSGCR
;
A
#
# COMPACT_ATOMS: atom_id res chain seq x y z
N MET A 1 15.96 5.27 24.64
CA MET A 1 15.08 4.46 23.77
C MET A 1 14.81 5.32 22.55
N THR A 2 15.50 5.05 21.46
CA THR A 2 15.35 5.80 20.22
C THR A 2 13.93 5.59 19.71
N ASP A 3 13.13 6.64 19.78
CA ASP A 3 11.98 6.82 18.89
C ASP A 3 12.55 6.77 17.47
N MET A 4 12.61 5.56 16.91
CA MET A 4 12.92 5.36 15.51
C MET A 4 11.71 5.92 14.78
N ALA A 5 11.75 7.22 14.47
CA ALA A 5 10.74 7.92 13.70
C ALA A 5 10.28 6.97 12.58
N VAL A 6 9.04 6.49 12.72
CA VAL A 6 8.46 5.57 11.74
C VAL A 6 8.52 6.31 10.42
N ARG A 7 9.16 5.67 9.43
CA ARG A 7 9.32 6.21 8.08
C ARG A 7 7.95 6.71 7.60
N PRO A 8 7.79 7.98 7.18
CA PRO A 8 6.48 8.57 6.89
C PRO A 8 5.68 7.85 5.78
N GLU A 9 6.36 7.11 4.92
CA GLU A 9 5.78 6.24 3.89
C GLU A 9 5.17 4.93 4.42
N LEU A 10 5.42 4.58 5.69
CA LEU A 10 4.87 3.38 6.32
C LEU A 10 3.51 3.68 6.93
N ILE A 11 2.50 2.93 6.50
CA ILE A 11 1.14 3.02 7.01
C ILE A 11 1.00 2.06 8.19
N SER A 12 0.54 2.61 9.32
CA SER A 12 0.18 1.81 10.49
C SER A 12 -1.18 1.17 10.30
N LEU A 13 -1.23 -0.15 10.51
CA LEU A 13 -2.46 -0.93 10.38
C LEU A 13 -3.21 -1.00 11.70
N LYS A 14 -4.52 -0.75 11.64
CA LYS A 14 -5.47 -0.95 12.75
C LYS A 14 -5.56 -2.44 13.09
N SER A 15 -6.02 -2.76 14.29
CA SER A 15 -6.16 -4.15 14.75
C SER A 15 -6.99 -5.02 13.80
N ALA A 16 -8.09 -4.48 13.26
CA ALA A 16 -8.94 -5.18 12.30
C ALA A 16 -8.22 -5.45 10.96
N GLU A 17 -7.44 -4.48 10.47
CA GLU A 17 -6.67 -4.61 9.22
C GLU A 17 -5.54 -5.64 9.39
N ARG A 18 -4.87 -5.67 10.56
CA ARG A 18 -3.86 -6.70 10.88
C ARG A 18 -4.46 -8.10 10.96
N GLN A 19 -5.66 -8.21 11.53
CA GLN A 19 -6.39 -9.48 11.58
C GLN A 19 -6.74 -9.96 10.16
N GLN A 20 -7.26 -9.05 9.33
CA GLN A 20 -7.57 -9.31 7.92
C GLN A 20 -6.33 -9.76 7.13
N VAL A 21 -5.18 -9.09 7.30
CA VAL A 21 -3.92 -9.53 6.70
C VAL A 21 -3.53 -10.93 7.15
N SER A 22 -3.68 -11.25 8.44
CA SER A 22 -3.34 -12.58 8.97
C SER A 22 -4.20 -13.68 8.34
N GLU A 23 -5.49 -13.41 8.15
CA GLU A 23 -6.41 -14.30 7.45
C GLU A 23 -6.05 -14.46 5.97
N LEU A 24 -5.71 -13.36 5.28
CA LEU A 24 -5.25 -13.40 3.89
C LEU A 24 -3.96 -14.20 3.72
N VAL A 25 -3.01 -14.10 4.66
CA VAL A 25 -1.80 -14.93 4.67
C VAL A 25 -2.17 -16.41 4.74
N ALA A 26 -3.11 -16.78 5.61
CA ALA A 26 -3.58 -18.16 5.73
C ALA A 26 -4.29 -18.66 4.45
N VAL A 27 -5.19 -17.85 3.90
CA VAL A 27 -5.95 -18.17 2.66
C VAL A 27 -5.02 -18.32 1.46
N LYS A 28 -4.00 -17.45 1.33
CA LYS A 28 -3.01 -17.50 0.25
C LYS A 28 -1.92 -18.57 0.47
N GLY A 29 -2.01 -19.37 1.54
CA GLY A 29 -1.06 -20.45 1.83
C GLY A 29 0.34 -19.96 2.26
N GLY A 30 0.41 -18.74 2.81
CA GLY A 30 1.65 -18.10 3.24
C GLY A 30 2.34 -18.91 4.33
N HIS A 31 3.63 -19.17 4.12
CA HIS A 31 4.50 -19.87 5.04
C HIS A 31 5.87 -19.20 5.04
N CYS A 32 6.58 -19.30 6.15
CA CYS A 32 7.89 -18.69 6.29
C CYS A 32 8.91 -19.50 5.49
N GLU A 33 9.57 -18.89 4.51
CA GLU A 33 10.61 -19.56 3.72
C GLU A 33 11.79 -20.06 4.57
N GLY A 34 12.01 -19.47 5.75
CA GLY A 34 13.11 -19.86 6.64
C GLY A 34 12.83 -21.10 7.49
N CYS A 35 11.59 -21.36 7.90
CA CYS A 35 11.28 -22.47 8.81
C CYS A 35 9.97 -23.23 8.53
N GLY A 36 9.23 -22.86 7.49
CA GLY A 36 7.93 -23.44 7.15
C GLY A 36 6.77 -23.07 8.09
N GLY A 37 7.02 -22.26 9.13
CA GLY A 37 5.99 -21.81 10.06
C GLY A 37 4.93 -20.92 9.40
N LYS A 38 3.71 -20.95 9.93
CA LYS A 38 2.56 -20.17 9.44
C LYS A 38 2.18 -19.00 10.33
N ASP A 39 2.86 -18.85 11.47
CA ASP A 39 2.57 -17.82 12.46
C ASP A 39 3.45 -16.58 12.22
N PHE A 40 2.78 -15.46 11.91
CA PHE A 40 3.39 -14.19 11.58
C PHE A 40 2.82 -13.07 12.47
N GLU A 41 3.71 -12.18 12.87
CA GLU A 41 3.33 -10.86 13.35
C GLU A 41 3.22 -9.91 12.15
N VAL A 42 2.07 -9.22 12.05
CA VAL A 42 1.79 -8.22 11.01
C VAL A 42 2.30 -6.86 11.45
N GLY A 43 3.17 -6.28 10.62
CA GLY A 43 3.76 -4.95 10.80
C GLY A 43 3.04 -3.86 10.01
N HIS A 44 3.82 -2.87 9.55
CA HIS A 44 3.33 -1.76 8.73
C HIS A 44 3.13 -2.18 7.27
N ALA A 45 2.36 -1.39 6.53
CA ALA A 45 2.21 -1.50 5.08
C ALA A 45 2.99 -0.39 4.36
N LEU A 46 3.49 -0.69 3.16
CA LEU A 46 4.15 0.25 2.25
C LEU A 46 3.40 0.23 0.92
N TYR A 47 2.94 1.40 0.47
CA TYR A 47 2.32 1.54 -0.85
C TYR A 47 3.35 1.34 -1.96
N LEU A 48 3.02 0.54 -2.97
CA LEU A 48 3.92 0.20 -4.09
C LEU A 48 3.55 0.91 -5.40
N GLY A 49 2.33 1.42 -5.54
CA GLY A 49 1.73 1.95 -6.77
C GLY A 49 2.35 3.24 -7.35
N PHE A 50 3.63 3.49 -7.13
CA PHE A 50 4.43 4.49 -7.86
C PHE A 50 5.83 3.98 -8.24
N LEU A 51 6.22 2.76 -7.81
CA LEU A 51 7.58 2.25 -8.01
C LEU A 51 7.72 1.41 -9.28
N PHE A 52 6.63 0.84 -9.81
CA PHE A 52 6.68 -0.05 -10.98
C PHE A 52 5.50 0.22 -11.93
N LEU A 53 5.80 0.36 -13.23
CA LEU A 53 4.82 0.66 -14.29
C LEU A 53 3.73 -0.42 -14.50
N ASN A 54 3.93 -1.62 -13.96
CA ASN A 54 3.05 -2.78 -14.14
C ASN A 54 2.40 -3.26 -12.85
N GLU A 55 2.63 -2.56 -11.74
CA GLU A 55 2.04 -2.93 -10.45
C GLU A 55 0.66 -2.28 -10.33
N ASP A 56 -0.31 -3.02 -9.80
CA ASP A 56 -1.67 -2.52 -9.62
C ASP A 56 -1.65 -1.22 -8.80
N ASP A 57 -2.43 -0.22 -9.23
CA ASP A 57 -2.53 1.11 -8.59
C ASP A 57 -3.01 1.06 -7.13
N ASP A 58 -3.38 -0.12 -6.62
CA ASP A 58 -3.77 -0.36 -5.24
C ASP A 58 -2.86 -1.35 -4.50
N ALA A 59 -1.63 -1.62 -4.99
CA ALA A 59 -0.73 -2.59 -4.38
C ALA A 59 0.01 -2.06 -3.14
N PHE A 60 0.07 -2.88 -2.09
CA PHE A 60 0.78 -2.65 -0.84
C PHE A 60 1.64 -3.84 -0.44
N MET A 61 2.88 -3.60 -0.01
CA MET A 61 3.67 -4.58 0.71
C MET A 61 3.40 -4.47 2.20
N VAL A 62 2.88 -5.53 2.81
CA VAL A 62 2.70 -5.62 4.26
C VAL A 62 3.85 -6.42 4.87
N ALA A 63 4.51 -5.84 5.86
CA ALA A 63 5.62 -6.49 6.56
C ALA A 63 5.12 -7.63 7.45
N LEU A 64 5.78 -8.79 7.34
CA LEU A 64 5.51 -9.98 8.15
C LEU A 64 6.77 -10.39 8.91
N THR A 65 6.62 -10.71 10.20
CA THR A 65 7.70 -11.26 11.03
C THR A 65 7.31 -12.64 11.54
N CYS A 66 8.04 -13.68 11.15
CA CYS A 66 7.84 -15.03 11.66
C CYS A 66 8.03 -15.05 13.19
N ARG A 67 7.04 -15.59 13.90
CA ARG A 67 7.06 -15.65 15.37
C ARG A 67 8.06 -16.67 15.94
N ASN A 68 8.54 -17.62 15.12
CA ASN A 68 9.57 -18.56 15.55
C ASN A 68 10.91 -17.82 15.82
N PRO A 69 11.39 -17.77 17.08
CA PRO A 69 12.62 -17.06 17.42
C PRO A 69 13.88 -17.72 16.85
N ALA A 70 13.83 -19.02 16.54
CA ALA A 70 14.93 -19.76 15.94
C ALA A 70 14.94 -19.70 14.40
N CYS A 71 13.99 -18.99 13.77
CA CYS A 71 13.93 -18.92 12.32
C CYS A 71 15.10 -18.09 11.76
N PRO A 72 15.89 -18.62 10.81
CA PRO A 72 17.05 -17.93 10.24
C PRO A 72 16.67 -16.74 9.35
N ARG A 73 15.42 -16.68 8.86
CA ARG A 73 14.89 -15.61 8.01
C ARG A 73 13.53 -15.14 8.54
N ARG A 74 13.55 -14.37 9.63
CA ARG A 74 12.32 -13.97 10.33
C ARG A 74 11.48 -12.95 9.56
N ARG A 75 12.09 -12.06 8.79
CA ARG A 75 11.39 -10.94 8.13
C ARG A 75 11.08 -11.29 6.69
N THR A 76 9.83 -11.08 6.29
CA THR A 76 9.33 -11.21 4.92
C THR A 76 8.22 -10.19 4.68
N GLY A 77 7.56 -10.24 3.52
CA GLY A 77 6.39 -9.42 3.23
C GLY A 77 5.40 -10.15 2.33
N ILE A 78 4.17 -9.66 2.31
CA ILE A 78 3.12 -10.09 1.38
C ILE A 78 2.63 -8.88 0.60
N VAL A 79 2.45 -9.04 -0.71
CA VAL A 79 1.83 -8.01 -1.54
C VAL A 79 0.33 -8.25 -1.57
N LEU A 80 -0.44 -7.23 -1.20
CA LEU A 80 -1.90 -7.23 -1.16
C LEU A 80 -2.43 -5.98 -1.83
N ALA A 81 -3.57 -6.10 -2.49
CA ALA A 81 -4.32 -4.95 -2.94
C ALA A 81 -5.00 -4.27 -1.74
N ALA A 82 -5.07 -2.95 -1.74
CA ALA A 82 -5.59 -2.12 -0.66
C ALA A 82 -7.00 -2.57 -0.22
N LYS A 83 -7.87 -2.83 -1.21
CA LYS A 83 -9.24 -3.30 -1.01
C LYS A 83 -9.35 -4.64 -0.29
N GLU A 84 -8.28 -5.43 -0.23
CA GLU A 84 -8.29 -6.71 0.46
C GLU A 84 -8.20 -6.56 2.00
N PHE A 85 -7.60 -5.46 2.50
CA PHE A 85 -7.27 -5.36 3.92
C PHE A 85 -7.43 -3.97 4.57
N LEU A 86 -7.43 -2.88 3.82
CA LEU A 86 -7.64 -1.53 4.36
C LEU A 86 -9.13 -1.22 4.44
N THR A 87 -9.58 -0.75 5.60
CA THR A 87 -11.01 -0.45 5.81
C THR A 87 -11.44 0.86 5.15
N ASP A 88 -10.54 1.86 5.14
CA ASP A 88 -10.84 3.23 4.68
C ASP A 88 -10.13 3.60 3.37
N TYR A 89 -9.67 2.63 2.57
CA TYR A 89 -8.96 2.94 1.34
C TYR A 89 -9.92 3.39 0.24
N GLN A 90 -9.85 4.66 -0.11
CA GLN A 90 -10.44 5.19 -1.32
C GLN A 90 -9.44 4.99 -2.45
N SER A 91 -9.78 4.12 -3.41
CA SER A 91 -8.95 3.88 -4.58
C SER A 91 -8.71 5.18 -5.33
N ILE A 92 -7.54 5.29 -5.97
CA ILE A 92 -7.23 6.39 -6.90
C ILE A 92 -8.00 6.20 -8.22
N SER A 93 -9.29 5.85 -8.14
CA SER A 93 -10.21 5.81 -9.29
C SER A 93 -10.44 7.21 -9.87
N ASP A 94 -10.11 8.25 -9.10
CA ASP A 94 -10.29 9.63 -9.50
C ASP A 94 -9.12 10.20 -10.29
N ILE A 95 -8.10 9.45 -10.74
CA ILE A 95 -7.17 10.00 -11.74
C ILE A 95 -7.94 10.43 -12.99
N GLY A 96 -8.93 9.65 -13.41
CA GLY A 96 -9.82 10.02 -14.51
C GLY A 96 -10.64 11.28 -14.22
N ALA A 97 -11.15 11.42 -12.99
CA ALA A 97 -11.93 12.57 -12.54
C ALA A 97 -11.07 13.83 -12.38
N ILE A 98 -9.90 13.72 -11.75
CA ILE A 98 -8.87 14.76 -11.60
C ILE A 98 -8.39 15.21 -12.99
N ALA A 99 -8.06 14.29 -13.88
CA ALA A 99 -7.65 14.61 -15.25
C ALA A 99 -8.79 15.29 -16.04
N SER A 100 -10.05 14.89 -15.82
CA SER A 100 -11.21 15.53 -16.45
C SER A 100 -11.46 16.93 -15.92
N HIS A 101 -11.33 17.15 -14.60
CA HIS A 101 -11.37 18.48 -13.99
C HIS A 101 -10.23 19.38 -14.49
N ALA A 102 -9.01 18.84 -14.59
CA ALA A 102 -7.87 19.58 -15.13
C ALA A 102 -8.07 19.99 -16.60
N ARG A 103 -8.57 19.06 -17.44
CA ARG A 103 -8.92 19.36 -18.83
C ARG A 103 -10.04 20.40 -18.93
N ALA A 104 -11.08 20.31 -18.10
CA ALA A 104 -12.16 21.28 -18.06
C ALA A 104 -11.66 22.67 -17.63
N ALA A 105 -10.76 22.73 -16.65
CA ALA A 105 -10.13 23.98 -16.20
C ALA A 105 -9.23 24.59 -17.29
N GLN A 106 -8.44 23.78 -18.00
CA GLN A 106 -7.61 24.22 -19.13
C GLN A 106 -8.45 24.69 -20.33
N ALA A 107 -9.55 24.00 -20.63
CA ALA A 107 -10.49 24.40 -21.68
C ALA A 107 -11.22 25.71 -21.34
N SER A 108 -11.46 25.97 -20.05
CA SER A 108 -12.07 27.22 -19.56
C SER A 108 -11.05 28.35 -19.44
N ALA A 109 -9.77 28.04 -19.28
CA ALA A 109 -8.67 28.98 -19.38
C ALA A 109 -8.36 29.27 -20.85
N THR A 110 -9.32 29.85 -21.58
CA THR A 110 -9.02 30.54 -22.83
C THR A 110 -8.01 31.62 -22.50
N TRP A 111 -6.74 31.42 -22.89
CA TRP A 111 -5.74 32.48 -22.85
C TRP A 111 -6.23 33.60 -23.77
N GLY A 112 -6.92 34.56 -23.19
CA GLY A 112 -7.31 35.81 -23.83
C GLY A 112 -6.07 36.63 -24.09
N GLY A 113 -5.32 36.26 -25.14
CA GLY A 113 -4.31 37.10 -25.72
C GLY A 113 -4.99 38.25 -26.44
N SER A 114 -5.33 39.34 -25.74
CA SER A 114 -5.55 40.62 -26.42
C SER A 114 -4.19 41.19 -26.81
N GLY A 115 -3.66 40.71 -27.93
CA GLY A 115 -2.64 41.45 -28.66
C GLY A 115 -3.28 42.72 -29.21
N CYS A 116 -3.15 43.83 -28.49
CA CYS A 116 -3.34 45.15 -29.07
C CYS A 116 -1.95 45.69 -29.43
N ARG A 117 -1.74 45.81 -30.74
CA ARG A 117 -0.61 46.45 -31.41
C ARG A 117 -0.73 47.97 -31.34
#